data_AF-A0A7J6X559-F1
#
_entry.id   AF-A0A7J6X559-F1
#
_cell.length_a   1.000
_cell.length_b   1.000
_cell.length_c   1.000
_cell.angle_alpha   90.00
_cell.angle_beta   90.00
_cell.angle_gamma   90.00
#
_symmetry.space_group_name_H-M   'P 1'
#
loop_
_entity.id
_entity.type
_entity.pdbx_description
1 polymer ?
#
loop_
_entity_poly.entity_id
_entity_poly.type
_entity_poly.pdbx_seq_one_letter_code
_entity_poly.pdbx_strand_id
1 'polypeptide(L)'
;VVPAIKKFTATGAEFSDGTKAKFDSIIFATGYRSNVASWLKDGELFNQEGHPKTPFPDSWKGKHGLYSVGFTGRGLLGISMDAEKVAEHILLQWNSETKHLRMEL
;
A
#
# COMPACT_ATOMS: atom_id res chain seq x y z
N VAL A 1 -16.55 20.31 -11.22
CA VAL A 1 -15.40 20.31 -10.28
C VAL A 1 -15.31 21.70 -9.68
N VAL A 2 -15.21 21.82 -8.35
CA VAL A 2 -14.99 23.12 -7.67
C VAL A 2 -13.49 23.35 -7.44
N PRO A 3 -13.01 24.60 -7.28
CA PRO A 3 -11.60 24.86 -6.99
C PRO A 3 -11.16 24.30 -5.63
N ALA A 4 -9.85 24.30 -5.38
CA ALA A 4 -9.30 23.82 -4.11
C ALA A 4 -9.79 24.70 -2.94
N ILE A 5 -9.96 24.09 -1.77
CA ILE A 5 -10.29 24.83 -0.55
C ILE A 5 -9.05 25.64 -0.13
N LYS A 6 -9.24 26.95 0.06
CA LYS A 6 -8.21 27.85 0.59
C LYS A 6 -8.26 27.94 2.11
N LYS A 7 -9.47 28.05 2.68
CA LYS A 7 -9.70 28.00 4.13
C LYS A 7 -11.16 27.68 4.44
N PHE A 8 -11.39 27.11 5.61
CA PHE A 8 -12.73 27.02 6.19
C PHE A 8 -13.13 28.34 6.82
N THR A 9 -14.44 28.60 6.84
CA THR A 9 -15.07 29.73 7.52
C THR A 9 -16.05 29.19 8.56
N ALA A 10 -16.60 30.07 9.40
CA ALA A 10 -17.56 29.68 10.42
C ALA A 10 -18.82 28.96 9.86
N THR A 11 -19.13 29.12 8.58
CA THR A 11 -20.36 28.56 7.97
C THR A 11 -20.11 27.81 6.66
N GLY A 12 -18.85 27.52 6.30
CA GLY A 12 -18.52 26.89 5.02
C GLY A 12 -17.05 27.05 4.62
N ALA A 13 -16.76 27.38 3.37
CA ALA A 13 -15.38 27.47 2.85
C ALA A 13 -15.17 28.62 1.85
N GLU A 14 -13.94 29.13 1.80
CA GLU A 14 -13.41 29.97 0.73
C GLU A 14 -12.52 29.11 -0.17
N PHE A 15 -12.73 29.20 -1.47
CA PHE A 15 -11.98 28.47 -2.49
C PHE A 15 -10.78 29.29 -3.01
N SER A 16 -9.89 28.63 -3.74
CA SER A 16 -8.65 29.23 -4.24
C SER A 16 -8.86 30.39 -5.23
N ASP A 17 -10.01 30.45 -5.89
CA ASP A 17 -10.42 31.54 -6.78
C ASP A 17 -11.08 32.72 -6.05
N GLY A 18 -11.18 32.65 -4.71
CA GLY A 18 -11.82 33.67 -3.87
C GLY A 18 -13.33 33.51 -3.71
N THR A 19 -13.97 32.56 -4.41
CA THR A 19 -15.39 32.26 -4.21
C THR A 19 -15.64 31.67 -2.83
N LYS A 20 -16.85 31.87 -2.30
CA LYS A 20 -17.26 31.40 -0.97
C LYS A 20 -18.58 30.67 -1.06
N ALA A 21 -18.70 29.54 -0.36
CA ALA A 21 -19.93 28.79 -0.26
C ALA A 21 -20.19 28.35 1.19
N LYS A 22 -21.46 28.27 1.55
CA LYS A 22 -21.91 27.77 2.85
C LYS A 22 -22.11 26.26 2.79
N PHE A 23 -21.76 25.57 3.88
CA PHE A 23 -21.94 24.14 4.03
C PHE A 23 -22.34 23.82 5.47
N ASP A 24 -23.35 22.98 5.65
CA ASP A 24 -23.76 22.49 6.97
C ASP A 24 -22.83 21.39 7.50
N SER A 25 -22.06 20.75 6.61
CA SER A 25 -21.15 19.65 6.95
C SER A 25 -19.98 19.57 5.98
N ILE A 26 -18.82 19.15 6.48
CA ILE A 26 -17.59 18.95 5.71
C ILE A 26 -17.09 17.53 5.99
N ILE A 27 -16.87 16.75 4.93
CA ILE A 27 -16.36 15.37 5.01
C ILE A 27 -14.97 15.34 4.37
N PHE A 28 -13.95 14.99 5.15
CA PHE A 28 -12.58 14.82 4.67
C PHE A 28 -12.41 13.46 3.98
N ALA A 29 -12.72 13.41 2.69
CA ALA A 29 -12.50 12.23 1.84
C ALA A 29 -11.07 12.23 1.23
N THR A 30 -10.05 12.59 2.02
CA THR A 30 -8.66 12.81 1.56
C THR A 30 -7.80 11.54 1.51
N GLY A 31 -8.42 10.36 1.57
CA GLY A 31 -7.74 9.06 1.58
C GLY A 31 -7.06 8.71 2.91
N TYR A 32 -6.14 7.75 2.86
CA TYR A 32 -5.38 7.26 4.00
C TYR A 32 -3.87 7.24 3.68
N ARG A 33 -3.03 7.04 4.70
CA ARG A 33 -1.59 6.79 4.54
C ARG A 33 -1.24 5.46 5.18
N SER A 34 -0.35 4.70 4.54
CA SER A 34 0.20 3.49 5.12
C SER A 34 1.07 3.84 6.33
N ASN A 35 1.00 3.05 7.40
CA ASN A 35 1.86 3.20 8.57
C ASN A 35 2.97 2.15 8.62
N VAL A 36 3.17 1.34 7.56
CA VAL A 36 4.17 0.26 7.55
C VAL A 36 5.56 0.73 7.96
N ALA A 37 5.98 1.91 7.49
CA ALA A 37 7.26 2.50 7.81
C ALA A 37 7.45 2.86 9.30
N SER A 38 6.37 2.93 10.09
CA SER A 38 6.47 3.25 11.52
C SER A 38 6.76 2.04 12.41
N TRP A 39 6.48 0.82 11.93
CA TRP A 39 6.60 -0.41 12.72
C TRP A 39 7.52 -1.45 12.08
N LEU A 40 7.56 -1.51 10.75
CA LEU A 40 8.47 -2.38 10.02
C LEU A 40 9.83 -1.70 9.89
N LYS A 41 10.82 -2.23 10.60
CA LYS A 41 12.21 -1.73 10.56
C LYS A 41 13.00 -2.16 9.31
N ASP A 42 12.31 -2.75 8.32
CA ASP A 42 12.91 -3.12 7.04
C ASP A 42 12.97 -1.89 6.13
N GLY A 43 14.20 -1.46 5.83
CA GLY A 43 14.44 -0.31 4.96
C GLY A 43 14.39 -0.66 3.47
N GLU A 44 14.19 -1.92 3.10
CA GLU A 44 14.40 -2.39 1.73
C GLU A 44 13.09 -2.52 0.94
N LEU A 45 12.03 -3.10 1.52
CA LEU A 45 10.81 -3.40 0.79
C LEU A 45 9.91 -2.18 0.56
N PHE A 46 9.79 -1.28 1.54
CA PHE A 46 8.88 -0.12 1.51
C PHE A 46 9.63 1.22 1.51
N ASN A 47 9.06 2.24 0.85
CA ASN A 47 9.49 3.63 0.96
C ASN A 47 8.90 4.30 2.23
N GLN A 48 9.23 5.58 2.44
CA GLN A 48 8.79 6.33 3.63
C GLN A 48 7.27 6.54 3.66
N GLU A 49 6.62 6.55 2.49
CA GLU A 49 5.17 6.64 2.33
C GLU A 49 4.46 5.30 2.54
N GLY A 50 5.23 4.22 2.72
CA GLY A 50 4.71 2.88 2.96
C GLY A 50 4.23 2.14 1.71
N HIS A 51 4.76 2.51 0.54
CA HIS A 51 4.56 1.82 -0.73
C HIS A 51 5.78 0.96 -1.08
N PRO A 52 5.62 -0.15 -1.83
CA PRO A 52 6.74 -0.96 -2.26
C PRO A 52 7.70 -0.13 -3.13
N LYS A 53 9.01 -0.28 -2.89
CA LYS A 53 10.03 0.43 -3.70
C LYS A 53 10.12 -0.11 -5.12
N THR A 54 10.03 -1.43 -5.25
CA THR A 54 10.01 -2.11 -6.55
C THR A 54 8.65 -1.89 -7.19
N PRO A 55 8.57 -1.50 -8.47
CA PRO A 55 7.29 -1.37 -9.16
C PRO A 55 6.61 -2.73 -9.36
N PHE A 56 5.29 -2.70 -9.49
CA PHE A 56 4.51 -3.84 -9.96
C PHE A 56 5.01 -4.29 -11.35
N PRO A 57 5.14 -5.61 -11.62
CA PRO A 57 4.56 -6.71 -10.86
C PRO A 57 5.49 -7.38 -9.84
N ASP A 58 6.67 -6.83 -9.58
CA ASP A 58 7.71 -7.49 -8.76
C ASP A 58 7.85 -6.86 -7.36
N SER A 59 6.85 -6.06 -6.97
CA SER A 59 6.72 -5.37 -5.69
C SER A 59 6.45 -6.27 -4.47
N TRP A 60 6.24 -7.58 -4.68
CA TRP A 60 5.66 -8.49 -3.69
C TRP A 60 6.69 -9.20 -2.80
N LYS A 61 7.97 -9.28 -3.21
CA LYS A 61 8.98 -10.10 -2.53
C LYS A 61 10.02 -9.25 -1.81
N GLY A 62 10.11 -9.42 -0.49
CA GLY A 62 11.17 -8.89 0.36
C GLY A 62 12.25 -9.92 0.70
N LYS A 63 13.12 -9.56 1.64
CA LYS A 63 14.18 -10.44 2.17
C LYS A 63 13.65 -11.22 3.38
N HIS A 64 14.33 -12.32 3.75
CA HIS A 64 14.07 -13.08 4.98
C HIS A 64 12.61 -13.56 5.15
N GLY A 65 11.96 -13.96 4.05
CA GLY A 65 10.57 -14.45 4.09
C GLY A 65 9.51 -13.36 4.25
N LEU A 66 9.88 -12.08 4.17
CA LEU A 66 8.94 -10.97 4.13
C LEU A 66 8.30 -10.84 2.74
N TYR A 67 6.99 -10.64 2.71
CA TYR A 67 6.22 -10.39 1.49
C TYR A 67 5.34 -9.15 1.64
N SER A 68 5.00 -8.53 0.51
CA SER A 68 4.08 -7.41 0.39
C SER A 68 2.90 -7.82 -0.47
N VAL A 69 1.68 -7.71 0.06
CA VAL A 69 0.44 -8.03 -0.65
C VAL A 69 -0.53 -6.86 -0.53
N GLY A 70 -0.96 -6.31 -1.67
CA GLY A 70 -1.98 -5.27 -1.69
C GLY A 70 -1.50 -3.83 -1.45
N PHE A 71 -0.19 -3.62 -1.39
CA PHE A 71 0.39 -2.28 -1.20
C PHE A 71 0.61 -1.52 -2.52
N THR A 72 0.23 -2.10 -3.67
CA THR A 72 0.44 -1.54 -5.01
C THR A 72 -0.63 -0.53 -5.44
N GLY A 73 -1.72 -0.39 -4.70
CA GLY A 73 -2.83 0.52 -5.05
C GLY A 73 -3.64 0.07 -6.28
N ARG A 74 -3.50 -1.18 -6.73
CA ARG A 74 -4.15 -1.72 -7.93
C ARG A 74 -5.51 -2.38 -7.68
N GLY A 75 -6.11 -2.15 -6.52
CA GLY A 75 -7.40 -2.73 -6.13
C GLY A 75 -7.35 -4.26 -5.95
N LEU A 76 -8.52 -4.90 -5.95
CA LEU A 76 -8.67 -6.33 -5.66
C LEU A 76 -7.90 -7.24 -6.61
N LEU A 77 -7.83 -6.89 -7.90
CA LEU A 77 -7.06 -7.66 -8.88
C LEU A 77 -5.56 -7.61 -8.61
N GLY A 78 -5.02 -6.44 -8.24
CA GLY A 78 -3.61 -6.34 -7.85
C GLY A 78 -3.30 -7.16 -6.59
N ILE A 79 -4.22 -7.15 -5.62
CA ILE A 79 -4.11 -7.95 -4.39
C ILE A 79 -4.07 -9.46 -4.73
N SER A 80 -4.93 -9.94 -5.61
CA SER A 80 -4.94 -11.37 -5.98
C SER A 80 -3.64 -11.78 -6.68
N MET A 81 -3.13 -10.95 -7.58
CA MET A 81 -1.86 -11.22 -8.28
C MET A 81 -0.67 -11.26 -7.32
N ASP A 82 -0.59 -10.34 -6.36
CA ASP A 82 0.45 -10.37 -5.32
C ASP A 82 0.31 -11.65 -4.47
N ALA A 83 -0.91 -12.02 -4.06
CA ALA A 83 -1.16 -13.19 -3.23
C ALA A 83 -0.82 -14.52 -3.92
N GLU A 84 -1.15 -14.67 -5.21
CA GLU A 84 -0.80 -15.84 -6.03
C GLU A 84 0.72 -16.02 -6.11
N LYS A 85 1.46 -14.95 -6.41
CA LYS A 85 2.94 -15.01 -6.47
C LYS A 85 3.57 -15.40 -5.13
N VAL A 86 3.04 -14.88 -4.02
CA VAL A 86 3.50 -15.26 -2.67
C VAL A 86 3.25 -16.73 -2.39
N ALA A 87 2.05 -17.23 -2.71
CA ALA A 87 1.69 -18.63 -2.51
C ALA A 87 2.57 -19.58 -3.34
N GLU A 88 2.80 -19.26 -4.62
CA GLU A 88 3.70 -20.01 -5.50
C GLU A 88 5.13 -20.06 -4.94
N HIS A 89 5.62 -18.91 -4.47
CA HIS A 89 6.97 -18.84 -3.92
C HIS A 89 7.14 -19.67 -2.64
N ILE A 90 6.16 -19.61 -1.72
CA ILE A 90 6.16 -20.42 -0.50
C ILE A 90 6.14 -21.91 -0.85
N LEU A 91 5.30 -22.32 -1.81
CA LEU A 91 5.24 -23.70 -2.28
C LEU A 91 6.58 -24.19 -2.84
N LEU A 92 7.26 -23.36 -3.64
CA LEU A 92 8.58 -23.69 -4.20
C LEU A 92 9.63 -23.84 -3.10
N GLN A 93 9.63 -22.96 -2.09
CA GLN A 93 10.54 -23.06 -0.95
C GLN A 93 10.30 -24.36 -0.16
N TRP A 94 9.05 -24.65 0.20
CA TRP A 94 8.67 -25.89 0.90
C TRP A 94 9.12 -27.15 0.17
N ASN A 95 8.91 -27.19 -1.15
CA ASN A 95 9.31 -28.33 -1.98
C ASN A 95 10.83 -28.47 -2.08
N SER A 96 11.60 -27.39 -2.04
CA SER A 96 13.06 -27.44 -2.03
C SER A 96 13.62 -27.96 -0.69
N GLU A 97 13.08 -27.50 0.42
CA GLU A 97 13.47 -27.93 1.77
C GLU A 97 13.13 -29.41 2.01
N THR A 98 11.92 -29.83 1.63
CA THR A 98 11.50 -31.24 1.76
C THR A 98 12.29 -32.19 0.87
N LYS A 99 12.76 -31.75 -0.31
CA LYS A 99 13.69 -32.54 -1.13
C LYS A 99 15.05 -32.69 -0.46
N HIS A 100 15.58 -31.63 0.14
CA HIS A 100 16.86 -31.66 0.87
C HIS A 100 16.80 -32.65 2.04
N LEU A 101 15.75 -32.57 2.86
CA LEU A 101 15.53 -33.47 4.01
C LEU A 101 15.46 -34.96 3.60
N ARG A 102 14.92 -35.26 2.40
CA ARG A 102 14.88 -36.64 1.87
C ARG A 102 16.23 -37.13 1.33
N MET A 103 17.16 -36.24 1.02
CA MET A 103 18.51 -36.60 0.54
C MET A 103 19.53 -36.73 1.67
N GLU A 104 19.22 -36.20 2.86
CA GLU A 104 20.09 -36.26 4.06
C GLU A 104 19.76 -37.42 5.01
N LEU A 105 18.69 -38.17 4.75
CA LEU A 105 18.28 -39.40 5.45
C LEU A 105 18.75 -40.64 4.69
#